data_AF-A0A525JA63-F1
#
_entry.id   AF-A0A525JA63-F1
#
_cell.length_a   1.000
_cell.length_b   1.000
_cell.length_c   1.000
_cell.angle_alpha   90.00
_cell.angle_beta   90.00
_cell.angle_gamma   90.00
#
_symmetry.space_group_name_H-M   'P 1'
#
loop_
_entity.id
_entity.type
_entity.pdbx_description
1 polymer ?
#
loop_
_entity_poly.entity_id
_entity_poly.type
_entity_poly.pdbx_seq_one_letter_code
_entity_poly.pdbx_strand_id
1 'polypeptide(L)'
;MPIKDQGTAAKPRDYGAVRRYGMAHVIGAVLVVTLGTGLFTWNYIRGRNADIATAKAWDIQGPPCPRLSADQWAAGHFKTRSTFDYDGTTLGRWSGDASCSDVHDKGGVGFSVDKICQFTNPTVLTVSSPKGTFYFNTGVAQPATVAVHRDQPKCVLASKFTRATE
;
A
#
# COMPACT_ATOMS: atom_id res chain seq x y z
N MET A 1 -82.99 -26.35 -34.01
CA MET A 1 -81.94 -26.81 -33.07
C MET A 1 -81.45 -28.15 -33.61
N PRO A 2 -80.13 -28.47 -33.72
CA PRO A 2 -79.05 -28.13 -32.78
C PRO A 2 -77.67 -27.73 -33.39
N ILE A 3 -76.85 -27.20 -32.47
CA ILE A 3 -75.38 -27.27 -32.26
C ILE A 3 -74.42 -26.77 -33.36
N LYS A 4 -73.90 -25.56 -33.11
CA LYS A 4 -72.72 -24.98 -33.76
C LYS A 4 -71.51 -25.29 -32.86
N ASP A 5 -70.79 -26.37 -33.15
CA ASP A 5 -69.48 -26.62 -32.56
C ASP A 5 -68.46 -25.69 -33.23
N GLN A 6 -68.02 -24.66 -32.51
CA GLN A 6 -66.83 -23.89 -32.88
C GLN A 6 -65.72 -24.20 -31.88
N GLY A 7 -65.05 -25.34 -32.11
CA GLY A 7 -63.75 -25.60 -31.52
C GLY A 7 -62.75 -24.61 -32.11
N THR A 8 -62.47 -23.52 -31.39
CA THR A 8 -61.34 -22.65 -31.70
C THR A 8 -60.05 -23.44 -31.47
N ALA A 9 -59.42 -23.88 -32.56
CA ALA A 9 -58.10 -24.49 -32.51
C ALA A 9 -57.10 -23.49 -31.89
N ALA A 10 -56.52 -23.85 -30.75
CA ALA A 10 -55.54 -23.02 -30.08
C ALA A 10 -54.31 -22.83 -30.98
N LYS A 11 -53.87 -21.57 -31.15
CA LYS A 11 -52.69 -21.23 -31.95
C LYS A 11 -51.46 -21.95 -31.37
N PRO A 12 -50.64 -22.64 -32.18
CA PRO A 12 -49.47 -23.35 -31.66
C PRO A 12 -48.53 -22.34 -30.98
N ARG A 13 -48.15 -22.63 -29.73
CA ARG A 13 -47.22 -21.80 -28.97
C ARG A 13 -45.83 -21.85 -29.62
N ASP A 14 -45.27 -20.70 -29.98
CA ASP A 14 -43.93 -20.58 -30.53
C ASP A 14 -42.88 -20.67 -29.40
N TYR A 15 -42.51 -21.90 -29.07
CA TYR A 15 -41.44 -22.19 -28.12
C TYR A 15 -40.04 -21.84 -28.67
N GLY A 16 -39.91 -21.62 -29.98
CA GLY A 16 -38.64 -21.27 -30.63
C GLY A 16 -38.19 -19.85 -30.32
N ALA A 17 -39.12 -18.88 -30.34
CA ALA A 17 -38.85 -17.50 -29.96
C ALA A 17 -38.41 -17.39 -28.48
N VAL A 18 -39.14 -18.04 -27.57
CA VAL A 18 -38.84 -18.05 -26.13
C VAL A 18 -37.45 -18.64 -25.86
N ARG A 19 -37.08 -19.72 -26.57
CA ARG A 19 -35.75 -20.33 -26.46
C ARG A 19 -34.64 -19.42 -26.98
N ARG A 20 -34.85 -18.68 -28.07
CA ARG A 20 -33.87 -17.72 -28.62
C ARG A 20 -33.65 -16.54 -27.69
N TYR A 21 -34.71 -15.94 -27.16
CA TYR A 21 -34.59 -14.85 -26.19
C TYR A 21 -33.95 -15.34 -24.89
N GLY A 22 -34.35 -16.51 -24.38
CA GLY A 22 -33.71 -17.12 -23.22
C GLY A 22 -32.21 -17.35 -23.42
N MET A 23 -31.80 -17.91 -24.55
CA MET A 23 -30.38 -18.10 -24.89
C MET A 23 -29.63 -16.79 -25.03
N ALA A 24 -30.23 -15.76 -25.64
CA ALA A 24 -29.60 -14.44 -25.76
C ALA A 24 -29.32 -13.79 -24.40
N HIS A 25 -30.25 -13.92 -23.43
CA HIS A 25 -30.03 -13.43 -22.06
C HIS A 25 -28.93 -14.21 -21.35
N VAL A 26 -28.88 -15.53 -21.51
CA VAL A 26 -27.81 -16.36 -20.92
C VAL A 26 -26.45 -15.96 -21.50
N ILE A 27 -26.35 -15.80 -22.82
CA ILE A 27 -25.11 -15.36 -23.48
C ILE A 27 -24.71 -13.96 -22.99
N GLY A 28 -25.65 -13.02 -22.94
CA GLY A 28 -25.41 -11.67 -22.42
C GLY A 28 -24.91 -11.69 -20.98
N ALA A 29 -25.54 -12.48 -20.10
CA ALA A 29 -25.13 -12.62 -18.71
C ALA A 29 -23.73 -13.22 -18.57
N VAL A 30 -23.42 -14.28 -19.33
CA VAL A 30 -22.08 -14.88 -19.34
C VAL A 30 -21.03 -13.87 -19.78
N LEU A 31 -21.28 -13.13 -20.86
CA LEU A 31 -20.34 -12.10 -21.33
C LEU A 31 -20.07 -11.03 -20.28
N VAL A 32 -21.11 -10.52 -19.61
CA VAL A 32 -20.97 -9.51 -18.55
C VAL A 32 -20.16 -10.08 -17.37
N VAL A 33 -20.45 -11.30 -16.94
CA VAL A 33 -19.72 -11.95 -15.83
C VAL A 33 -18.25 -12.18 -16.21
N THR A 34 -17.97 -12.68 -17.40
CA THR A 34 -16.60 -12.92 -17.87
C THR A 34 -15.81 -11.61 -17.99
N LEU A 35 -16.39 -10.57 -18.57
CA LEU A 35 -15.73 -9.27 -18.68
C LEU A 35 -15.51 -8.62 -17.30
N GLY A 36 -16.53 -8.68 -16.43
CA GLY A 36 -16.44 -8.15 -15.07
C GLY A 36 -15.35 -8.83 -14.24
N THR A 37 -15.32 -10.17 -14.25
CA THR A 37 -14.30 -10.96 -13.56
C THR A 37 -12.90 -10.74 -14.14
N GLY A 38 -12.78 -10.63 -15.46
CA GLY A 38 -11.52 -10.30 -16.14
C GLY A 38 -10.97 -8.93 -15.73
N LEU A 39 -11.80 -7.89 -15.75
CA LEU A 39 -11.41 -6.54 -15.35
C LEU A 39 -11.04 -6.47 -13.86
N PHE A 40 -11.81 -7.11 -13.00
CA PHE A 40 -11.49 -7.17 -11.58
C PHE A 40 -10.14 -7.85 -11.32
N THR A 41 -9.94 -9.03 -11.93
CA THR A 41 -8.69 -9.80 -11.79
C THR A 41 -7.49 -9.01 -12.31
N TRP A 42 -7.63 -8.34 -13.45
CA TRP A 42 -6.58 -7.50 -14.02
C TRP A 42 -6.17 -6.37 -13.07
N ASN A 43 -7.13 -5.61 -12.56
CA ASN A 43 -6.87 -4.50 -11.64
C ASN A 43 -6.22 -5.00 -10.34
N TYR A 44 -6.71 -6.12 -9.81
CA TYR A 44 -6.13 -6.74 -8.63
C TYR A 44 -4.67 -7.14 -8.83
N ILE A 45 -4.35 -7.86 -9.92
CA ILE A 45 -2.98 -8.28 -10.24
C ILE A 45 -2.07 -7.06 -10.45
N ARG A 46 -2.55 -6.03 -11.14
CA ARG A 46 -1.79 -4.80 -11.38
C ARG A 46 -1.45 -4.08 -10.08
N GLY A 47 -2.43 -3.90 -9.20
CA GLY A 47 -2.23 -3.29 -7.88
C GLY A 47 -1.21 -4.07 -7.06
N ARG A 48 -1.43 -5.39 -6.95
CA ARG A 48 -0.51 -6.27 -6.21
C ARG A 48 0.92 -6.23 -6.74
N ASN A 49 1.10 -6.25 -8.06
CA ASN A 49 2.44 -6.18 -8.66
C ASN A 49 3.12 -4.84 -8.36
N ALA A 50 2.35 -3.73 -8.34
CA ALA A 50 2.86 -2.44 -7.93
C ALA A 50 3.27 -2.45 -6.45
N ASP A 51 2.46 -3.02 -5.56
CA ASP A 51 2.77 -3.12 -4.12
C ASP A 51 4.02 -3.98 -3.88
N ILE A 52 4.16 -5.10 -4.57
CA ILE A 52 5.37 -5.94 -4.51
C ILE A 52 6.60 -5.16 -5.01
N ALA A 53 6.47 -4.41 -6.09
CA ALA A 53 7.56 -3.61 -6.62
C ALA A 53 7.97 -2.51 -5.64
N THR A 54 7.00 -1.82 -5.02
CA THR A 54 7.22 -0.83 -3.97
C THR A 54 7.89 -1.48 -2.76
N ALA A 55 7.36 -2.58 -2.23
CA ALA A 55 7.95 -3.29 -1.10
C ALA A 55 9.41 -3.67 -1.36
N LYS A 56 9.74 -4.14 -2.57
CA LYS A 56 11.12 -4.45 -2.96
C LYS A 56 12.00 -3.20 -3.11
N ALA A 57 11.47 -2.11 -3.66
CA ALA A 57 12.21 -0.86 -3.82
C ALA A 57 12.59 -0.27 -2.45
N TRP A 58 11.65 -0.34 -1.50
CA TRP A 58 11.77 0.18 -0.14
C TRP A 58 12.28 -0.84 0.89
N ASP A 59 12.61 -2.07 0.46
CA ASP A 59 13.38 -3.01 1.24
C ASP A 59 14.84 -2.53 1.31
N ILE A 60 15.13 -1.82 2.39
CA ILE A 60 16.45 -1.26 2.69
C ILE A 60 17.08 -2.09 3.80
N GLN A 61 18.14 -2.81 3.47
CA GLN A 61 18.90 -3.64 4.39
C GLN A 61 20.20 -2.94 4.75
N GLY A 62 20.57 -2.98 6.03
CA GLY A 62 21.78 -2.36 6.53
C GLY A 62 22.00 -2.63 8.02
N PRO A 63 23.17 -2.25 8.56
CA PRO A 63 23.41 -2.38 9.99
C PRO A 63 22.43 -1.51 10.77
N PRO A 64 21.94 -1.97 11.95
CA PRO A 64 21.01 -1.20 12.75
C PRO A 64 21.65 0.10 13.24
N CYS A 65 20.88 1.18 13.27
CA CYS A 65 21.37 2.43 13.86
C CYS A 65 21.58 2.26 15.36
N PRO A 66 22.68 2.79 15.93
CA PRO A 66 22.85 2.93 17.37
C PRO A 66 21.63 3.63 18.00
N ARG A 67 20.93 2.92 18.88
CA ARG A 67 19.79 3.45 19.64
C ARG A 67 20.29 4.09 20.92
N LEU A 68 19.77 5.27 21.23
CA LEU A 68 20.09 6.02 22.43
C LEU A 68 18.91 5.99 23.41
N SER A 69 19.21 5.95 24.71
CA SER A 69 18.24 6.33 25.74
C SER A 69 18.04 7.84 25.76
N ALA A 70 16.99 8.33 26.42
CA ALA A 70 16.76 9.77 26.60
C ALA A 70 17.93 10.43 27.35
N ASP A 71 18.49 9.76 28.35
CA ASP A 71 19.64 10.27 29.13
C ASP A 71 20.90 10.35 28.26
N GLN A 72 21.17 9.32 27.44
CA GLN A 72 22.27 9.35 26.49
C GLN A 72 22.09 10.44 25.43
N TRP A 73 20.85 10.66 25.00
CA TRP A 73 20.52 11.74 24.07
C TRP A 73 20.85 13.12 24.66
N ALA A 74 20.40 13.36 25.89
CA ALA A 74 20.63 14.60 26.62
C ALA A 74 22.12 14.82 26.94
N ALA A 75 22.81 13.79 27.44
CA ALA A 75 24.23 13.84 27.78
C ALA A 75 25.12 14.09 26.54
N GLY A 76 24.72 13.57 25.38
CA GLY A 76 25.40 13.83 24.11
C GLY A 76 25.09 15.21 23.50
N HIS A 77 24.24 16.01 24.15
CA HIS A 77 23.75 17.31 23.64
C HIS A 77 23.17 17.22 22.22
N PHE A 78 22.61 16.06 21.87
CA PHE A 78 22.00 15.88 20.57
C PHE A 78 20.72 16.72 20.49
N LYS A 79 20.49 17.32 19.33
CA LYS A 79 19.25 18.05 19.04
C LYS A 79 18.88 17.86 17.58
N THR A 80 17.59 17.90 17.28
CA THR A 80 17.09 17.94 15.91
C THR A 80 16.89 19.39 15.51
N ARG A 81 17.16 19.73 14.23
CA ARG A 81 16.97 21.08 13.68
C ARG A 81 15.69 21.18 12.87
N SER A 82 15.29 20.09 12.23
CA SER A 82 14.09 20.00 11.41
C SER A 82 13.25 18.84 11.91
N THR A 83 11.94 19.09 12.00
CA THR A 83 10.94 18.09 12.32
C THR A 83 9.82 18.17 11.29
N PHE A 84 9.16 17.05 11.05
CA PHE A 84 7.97 16.96 10.20
C PHE A 84 7.11 15.79 10.66
N ASP A 85 5.81 15.88 10.40
CA ASP A 85 4.88 14.78 10.66
C ASP A 85 4.66 13.96 9.39
N TYR A 86 4.59 12.64 9.56
CA TYR A 86 4.21 11.71 8.51
C TYR A 86 3.18 10.72 9.07
N ASP A 87 1.92 10.99 8.77
CA ASP A 87 0.76 10.19 9.17
C ASP A 87 0.75 9.92 10.69
N GLY A 88 0.92 10.96 11.51
CA GLY A 88 0.92 10.85 12.98
C GLY A 88 2.21 10.30 13.59
N THR A 89 3.26 10.10 12.79
CA THR A 89 4.63 9.87 13.29
C THR A 89 5.46 11.13 13.05
N THR A 90 5.91 11.76 14.13
CA THR A 90 6.79 12.93 14.02
C THR A 90 8.25 12.49 13.93
N LEU A 91 8.89 12.86 12.82
CA LEU A 91 10.28 12.57 12.51
C LEU A 91 11.11 13.83 12.65
N GLY A 92 12.20 13.75 13.42
CA GLY A 92 13.15 14.83 13.59
C GLY A 92 14.53 14.43 13.13
N ARG A 93 15.26 15.38 12.53
CA ARG A 93 16.62 15.21 12.03
C ARG A 93 17.45 16.46 12.23
N TRP A 94 18.78 16.31 12.24
CA TRP A 94 19.69 17.46 12.27
C TRP A 94 19.94 18.03 10.88
N SER A 95 20.10 17.17 9.88
CA SER A 95 20.46 17.54 8.51
C SER A 95 19.81 16.62 7.48
N GLY A 96 20.08 16.88 6.21
CA GLY A 96 19.65 16.04 5.10
C GLY A 96 18.18 16.12 4.77
N ASP A 97 17.80 15.29 3.82
CA ASP A 97 16.45 15.22 3.27
C ASP A 97 15.80 13.93 3.63
N ALA A 98 14.48 13.95 3.59
CA ALA A 98 13.65 12.79 3.83
C ALA A 98 12.79 12.54 2.58
N SER A 99 12.70 11.29 2.18
CA SER A 99 11.69 10.79 1.25
C SER A 99 10.94 9.66 1.93
N CYS A 100 9.62 9.79 2.04
CA CYS A 100 8.76 8.86 2.75
C CYS A 100 7.80 8.19 1.79
N SER A 101 7.45 6.94 2.10
CA SER A 101 6.41 6.19 1.40
C SER A 101 5.73 5.24 2.35
N ASP A 102 4.46 5.00 2.04
CA ASP A 102 3.68 3.90 2.61
C ASP A 102 4.00 2.62 1.83
N VAL A 103 4.31 1.55 2.56
CA VAL A 103 4.68 0.26 1.98
C VAL A 103 3.76 -0.81 2.54
N HIS A 104 2.94 -1.40 1.68
CA HIS A 104 2.06 -2.48 2.08
C HIS A 104 2.87 -3.73 2.44
N ASP A 105 2.63 -4.25 3.64
CA ASP A 105 3.30 -5.46 4.13
C ASP A 105 3.08 -6.63 3.16
N LYS A 106 4.15 -7.40 2.90
CA LYS A 106 4.17 -8.55 1.99
C LYS A 106 3.64 -8.24 0.58
N GLY A 107 3.82 -7.02 0.09
CA GLY A 107 3.40 -6.62 -1.26
C GLY A 107 1.88 -6.64 -1.44
N GLY A 108 1.15 -6.08 -0.48
CA GLY A 108 -0.31 -5.91 -0.57
C GLY A 108 -1.13 -7.09 -0.07
N VAL A 109 -0.49 -8.15 0.44
CA VAL A 109 -1.20 -9.32 1.01
C VAL A 109 -1.55 -9.10 2.50
N GLY A 110 -0.76 -8.28 3.20
CA GLY A 110 -1.04 -7.90 4.58
C GLY A 110 -2.00 -6.71 4.70
N PHE A 111 -2.66 -6.60 5.85
CA PHE A 111 -3.48 -5.42 6.20
C PHE A 111 -2.67 -4.30 6.86
N SER A 112 -1.36 -4.50 7.05
CA SER A 112 -0.48 -3.52 7.68
C SER A 112 0.23 -2.70 6.61
N VAL A 113 0.33 -1.40 6.85
CA VAL A 113 1.09 -0.45 6.04
C VAL A 113 2.25 0.03 6.88
N ASP A 114 3.46 -0.16 6.36
CA ASP A 114 4.68 0.27 7.00
C ASP A 114 5.05 1.64 6.47
N LYS A 115 5.32 2.57 7.39
CA LYS A 115 5.75 3.93 7.06
C LYS A 115 7.26 3.92 6.98
N ILE A 116 7.81 4.11 5.80
CA ILE A 116 9.26 4.06 5.59
C ILE A 116 9.74 5.42 5.11
N CYS A 117 10.69 6.00 5.83
CA CYS A 117 11.35 7.25 5.45
C CYS A 117 12.85 7.01 5.28
N GLN A 118 13.34 7.36 4.09
CA GLN A 118 14.75 7.30 3.71
C GLN A 118 15.37 8.68 3.85
N PHE A 119 16.56 8.74 4.45
CA PHE A 119 17.29 9.96 4.72
C PHE A 119 18.66 9.95 4.05
N THR A 120 19.04 11.10 3.48
CA THR A 120 20.36 11.26 2.83
C THR A 120 21.50 11.30 3.84
N ASN A 121 21.35 12.07 4.92
CA ASN A 121 22.36 12.29 5.96
C ASN A 121 21.76 12.95 7.22
N PRO A 122 20.99 12.24 8.06
CA PRO A 122 20.28 12.87 9.17
C PRO A 122 21.14 13.23 10.38
N THR A 123 22.34 12.65 10.51
CA THR A 123 23.28 12.75 11.66
C THR A 123 22.72 12.17 12.97
N VAL A 124 21.51 12.60 13.35
CA VAL A 124 20.71 12.06 14.45
C VAL A 124 19.24 12.04 14.03
N LEU A 125 18.48 11.11 14.60
CA LEU A 125 17.06 10.95 14.34
C LEU A 125 16.27 10.85 15.63
N THR A 126 15.12 11.53 15.65
CA THR A 126 14.05 11.31 16.64
C THR A 126 12.83 10.80 15.91
N VAL A 127 12.21 9.74 16.44
CA VAL A 127 10.95 9.22 15.93
C VAL A 127 9.95 9.23 17.06
N SER A 128 8.89 10.03 16.97
CA SER A 128 7.82 10.05 17.96
C SER A 128 6.58 9.41 17.38
N SER A 129 6.12 8.33 18.02
CA SER A 129 4.90 7.60 17.69
C SER A 129 4.01 7.50 18.93
N PRO A 130 2.79 6.94 18.83
CA PRO A 130 1.95 6.66 20.00
C PRO A 130 2.63 5.78 21.07
N LYS A 131 3.69 5.02 20.71
CA LYS A 131 4.48 4.21 21.65
C LYS A 131 5.60 4.96 22.34
N GLY A 132 5.78 6.24 22.03
CA GLY A 132 6.77 7.12 22.63
C GLY A 132 7.81 7.64 21.64
N THR A 133 8.85 8.27 22.18
CA THR A 133 9.94 8.86 21.40
C THR A 133 11.17 7.96 21.42
N PHE A 134 11.72 7.76 20.23
CA PHE A 134 12.87 6.91 19.97
C PHE A 134 14.00 7.75 19.42
N TYR A 135 15.21 7.52 19.91
CA TYR A 135 16.40 8.30 19.58
C TYR A 135 17.43 7.40 18.89
N PHE A 136 17.93 7.84 17.75
CA PHE A 136 18.96 7.14 16.99
C PHE A 136 20.11 8.08 16.66
N ASN A 137 21.33 7.59 16.83
CA ASN A 137 22.53 8.24 16.32
C ASN A 137 22.93 7.54 15.02
N THR A 138 22.89 8.26 13.90
CA THR A 138 23.28 7.68 12.61
C THR A 138 24.74 7.94 12.28
N GLY A 139 25.40 8.86 12.98
CA GLY A 139 26.72 9.36 12.62
C GLY A 139 26.66 10.42 11.52
N VAL A 140 27.74 11.20 11.43
CA VAL A 140 27.85 12.32 10.48
C VAL A 140 27.90 11.80 9.05
N ALA A 141 27.13 12.44 8.17
CA ALA A 141 27.08 12.14 6.73
C ALA A 141 26.68 10.69 6.36
N GLN A 142 26.10 9.94 7.29
CA GLN A 142 25.63 8.59 7.05
C GLN A 142 24.18 8.58 6.56
N PRO A 143 23.85 7.87 5.47
CA PRO A 143 22.47 7.63 5.09
C PRO A 143 21.76 6.74 6.10
N ALA A 144 20.45 6.92 6.27
CA ALA A 144 19.67 6.06 7.15
C ALA A 144 18.24 5.90 6.65
N THR A 145 17.62 4.78 7.00
CA THR A 145 16.21 4.51 6.74
C THR A 145 15.52 4.15 8.04
N VAL A 146 14.37 4.77 8.27
CA VAL A 146 13.48 4.44 9.38
C VAL A 146 12.24 3.77 8.81
N ALA A 147 11.94 2.58 9.30
CA ALA A 147 10.68 1.89 9.05
C ALA A 147 9.87 1.84 10.35
N VAL A 148 8.63 2.28 10.32
CA VAL A 148 7.70 2.23 11.45
C VAL A 148 6.64 1.19 11.16
N HIS A 149 6.79 0.02 11.80
CA HIS A 149 5.83 -1.07 11.74
C HIS A 149 5.04 -1.11 13.05
N ARG A 150 3.72 -0.89 12.99
CA ARG A 150 2.84 -0.90 14.18
C ARG A 150 3.37 -0.02 15.31
N ASP A 151 3.67 1.23 14.96
CA ASP A 151 4.22 2.28 15.83
C ASP A 151 5.59 1.99 16.45
N GLN A 152 6.27 0.93 16.00
CA GLN A 152 7.62 0.58 16.45
C GLN A 152 8.65 0.93 15.38
N PRO A 153 9.46 1.98 15.59
CA PRO A 153 10.48 2.35 14.63
C PRO A 153 11.67 1.38 14.68
N LYS A 154 12.14 1.01 13.50
CA LYS A 154 13.42 0.36 13.24
C LYS A 154 14.24 1.28 12.35
N CYS A 155 15.52 1.44 12.68
CA CYS A 155 16.44 2.28 11.92
C CYS A 155 17.60 1.43 11.42
N VAL A 156 17.97 1.61 10.15
CA VAL A 156 19.18 1.03 9.54
C VAL A 156 20.03 2.12 8.90
N LEU A 157 21.36 1.95 8.91
CA LEU A 157 22.33 2.87 8.31
C LEU A 157 22.51 2.56 6.82
N ALA A 158 21.42 2.68 6.06
CA ALA A 158 21.39 2.56 4.62
C ALA A 158 20.23 3.37 4.05
N SER A 159 20.37 3.85 2.82
CA SER A 159 19.33 4.56 2.06
C SER A 159 19.64 4.42 0.58
N LYS A 160 18.62 4.28 -0.25
CA LYS A 160 18.73 4.40 -1.72
C LYS A 160 18.35 5.81 -2.20
N PHE A 161 17.88 6.67 -1.30
CA PHE A 161 17.47 8.02 -1.63
C PHE A 161 18.68 8.95 -1.77
N THR A 162 18.85 9.51 -2.97
CA THR A 162 19.76 10.61 -3.26
C THR A 162 18.95 11.78 -3.79
N ARG A 163 19.30 13.01 -3.41
CA ARG A 163 18.78 14.17 -4.15
C ARG A 163 19.46 14.20 -5.51
N ALA A 164 18.67 14.33 -6.58
CA ALA A 164 19.22 14.81 -7.84
C ALA A 164 19.73 16.23 -7.59
N THR A 165 21.02 16.45 -7.84
CA THR A 165 21.59 17.80 -7.89
C THR A 165 21.07 18.43 -9.19
N GLU A 166 20.20 19.43 -9.08
CA GLU A 166 19.89 20.37 -10.17
C GLU A 166 21.08 21.29 -10.45
#